data_AF-A0A1F9V0N0-F1
#
_entry.id   AF-A0A1F9V0N0-F1
#
_cell.length_a   1.000
_cell.length_b   1.000
_cell.length_c   1.000
_cell.angle_alpha   90.00
_cell.angle_beta   90.00
_cell.angle_gamma   90.00
#
_symmetry.space_group_name_H-M   'P 1'
#
loop_
_entity.id
_entity.type
_entity.pdbx_description
1 polymer ?
#
loop_
_entity_poly.entity_id
_entity_poly.type
_entity_poly.pdbx_seq_one_letter_code
_entity_poly.pdbx_strand_id
1 'polypeptide(L)'
;MRVPRAYRSATPADVLASPDDPVVTGKTCNQSLLFLFAWGKAGYADATRKALADHPDGILYDVKSDMQALSVLGLYTRTCTILTGKVGRVK
;
A
#
# COMPACT_ATOMS: atom_id res chain seq x y z
N MET A 1 -29.60 -5.83 -3.10
CA MET A 1 -28.64 -6.88 -2.69
C MET A 1 -27.24 -6.26 -2.68
N ARG A 2 -26.65 -6.00 -1.50
CA ARG A 2 -25.35 -5.33 -1.35
C ARG A 2 -24.27 -6.41 -1.37
N VAL A 3 -23.81 -6.76 -2.56
CA VAL A 3 -22.61 -7.60 -2.67
C VAL A 3 -21.44 -6.86 -2.01
N PRO A 4 -20.60 -7.53 -1.20
CA PRO A 4 -19.36 -6.90 -0.75
C PRO A 4 -18.60 -6.46 -2.00
N ARG A 5 -18.15 -5.19 -2.05
CA ARG A 5 -17.33 -4.64 -3.15
C ARG A 5 -15.92 -5.26 -3.20
N ALA A 6 -15.80 -6.53 -2.84
CA ALA A 6 -14.57 -7.28 -2.95
C ALA A 6 -14.41 -7.63 -4.43
N TYR A 7 -13.39 -7.05 -5.08
CA TYR A 7 -13.04 -7.25 -6.48
C TYR A 7 -13.79 -6.41 -7.52
N ARG A 8 -13.78 -5.07 -7.39
CA ARG A 8 -13.69 -4.28 -8.63
C ARG A 8 -12.29 -4.46 -9.17
N SER A 9 -12.18 -4.99 -10.38
CA SER A 9 -10.93 -4.91 -11.14
C SER A 9 -10.55 -3.44 -11.23
N ALA A 10 -9.32 -3.08 -10.88
CA ALA A 10 -8.84 -1.72 -11.13
C ALA A 10 -8.35 -1.66 -12.59
N THR A 11 -9.22 -2.02 -13.54
CA THR A 11 -8.85 -1.92 -14.96
C THR A 11 -8.74 -0.44 -15.33
N PRO A 12 -7.90 -0.09 -16.31
CA PRO A 12 -7.78 1.30 -16.76
C PRO A 12 -9.12 1.97 -17.10
N ALA A 13 -10.12 1.17 -17.54
CA ALA A 13 -11.47 1.64 -17.86
C ALA A 13 -12.31 1.98 -16.62
N ASP A 14 -12.07 1.33 -15.47
CA ASP A 14 -12.83 1.52 -14.23
C ASP A 14 -12.40 2.79 -13.46
N VAL A 15 -11.17 3.24 -13.68
CA VAL A 15 -10.53 4.32 -12.91
C VAL A 15 -10.30 5.59 -13.74
N LEU A 16 -10.86 5.62 -14.95
CA LEU A 16 -10.62 6.68 -15.95
C LEU A 16 -9.12 6.97 -16.09
N ALA A 17 -8.31 5.91 -16.18
CA ALA A 17 -6.85 6.01 -16.14
C ALA A 17 -6.37 6.99 -17.21
N SER A 18 -5.71 8.06 -16.77
CA SER A 18 -4.99 8.96 -17.66
C SER A 18 -3.52 8.52 -17.74
N PRO A 19 -2.86 8.66 -18.89
CA PRO A 19 -1.40 8.50 -18.98
C PRO A 19 -0.65 9.40 -17.99
N ASP A 20 -1.22 10.56 -17.67
CA ASP A 20 -0.66 11.60 -16.79
C ASP A 20 -1.02 11.42 -15.30
N ASP A 21 -1.63 10.29 -14.92
CA ASP A 21 -1.98 10.04 -13.51
C ASP A 21 -0.73 9.95 -12.62
N PRO A 22 -0.70 10.68 -11.48
CA PRO A 22 0.48 10.74 -10.64
C PRO A 22 0.77 9.39 -9.99
N VAL A 23 2.04 9.00 -10.01
CA VAL A 23 2.53 7.82 -9.30
C VAL A 23 2.82 8.21 -7.86
N VAL A 24 2.15 7.55 -6.92
CA VAL A 24 2.33 7.77 -5.49
C VAL A 24 2.95 6.56 -4.82
N THR A 25 3.69 6.79 -3.74
CA THR A 25 4.36 5.74 -2.98
C THR A 25 4.08 5.89 -1.50
N GLY A 26 3.63 4.81 -0.86
CA GLY A 26 3.41 4.71 0.58
C GLY A 26 4.33 3.67 1.20
N LYS A 27 5.06 4.04 2.26
CA LYS A 27 5.95 3.13 2.99
C LYS A 27 5.56 3.00 4.45
N THR A 28 5.40 1.77 4.90
CA THR A 28 5.16 1.44 6.31
C THR A 28 6.12 0.36 6.75
N CYS A 29 6.53 0.41 8.02
CA CYS A 29 7.49 -0.55 8.56
C CYS A 29 7.00 -1.09 9.91
N ASN A 30 7.11 -2.40 10.05
CA ASN A 30 7.07 -3.09 11.31
C ASN A 30 8.49 -3.50 11.69
N GLN A 31 8.76 -3.50 12.98
CA GLN A 31 10.03 -3.92 13.53
C GLN A 31 9.74 -4.87 14.68
N SER A 32 10.58 -5.89 14.81
CA SER A 32 10.50 -6.81 15.92
C SER A 32 11.87 -7.07 16.51
N LEU A 33 11.87 -7.27 17.82
CA LEU A 33 13.03 -7.57 18.62
C LEU A 33 12.84 -8.95 19.24
N LEU A 34 13.82 -9.82 19.00
CA LEU A 34 13.90 -11.21 19.49
C LEU A 34 12.68 -12.06 19.13
N PHE A 35 11.88 -11.67 18.12
CA PHE A 35 10.56 -12.23 17.83
C PHE A 35 9.54 -12.14 18.99
N LEU A 36 9.88 -11.43 20.08
CA LEU A 36 9.05 -11.30 21.28
C LEU A 36 8.25 -10.00 21.28
N PHE A 37 8.88 -8.92 20.81
CA PHE A 37 8.29 -7.59 20.81
C PHE A 37 8.21 -7.09 19.38
N ALA A 38 7.00 -6.91 18.85
CA ALA A 38 6.78 -6.30 17.56
C ALA A 38 6.08 -4.95 17.72
N TRP A 39 6.57 -3.93 17.03
CA TRP A 39 5.96 -2.61 17.01
C TRP A 39 6.12 -1.93 15.66
N GLY A 40 5.11 -1.13 15.30
CA GLY A 40 5.07 -0.41 14.04
C GLY A 40 3.81 -0.73 13.25
N LYS A 41 3.78 -0.25 12.01
CA LYS A 41 2.66 -0.45 11.08
C LYS A 41 3.24 -1.11 9.83
N ALA A 42 2.83 -2.33 9.53
CA ALA A 42 3.17 -3.00 8.26
C ALA A 42 1.93 -3.39 7.44
N GLY A 43 0.75 -2.96 7.90
CA GLY A 43 -0.49 -3.27 7.21
C GLY A 43 -0.52 -2.64 5.82
N TYR A 44 -0.96 -3.41 4.83
CA TYR A 44 -1.23 -2.91 3.48
C TYR A 44 -2.16 -1.69 3.52
N ALA A 45 -3.16 -1.70 4.41
CA ALA A 45 -4.08 -0.58 4.64
C ALA A 45 -3.39 0.71 5.15
N ASP A 46 -2.30 0.57 5.92
CA ASP A 46 -1.52 1.73 6.36
C ASP A 46 -0.63 2.26 5.24
N ALA A 47 -0.11 1.36 4.39
CA ALA A 47 0.69 1.73 3.21
C ALA A 47 -0.15 2.45 2.16
N THR A 48 -1.36 1.96 1.87
CA THR A 48 -2.31 2.64 0.98
C THR A 48 -2.73 3.99 1.54
N ARG A 49 -3.03 4.08 2.84
CA ARG A 49 -3.40 5.36 3.48
C ARG A 49 -2.27 6.38 3.39
N LYS A 50 -1.01 5.97 3.53
CA LYS A 50 0.14 6.87 3.31
C LYS A 50 0.32 7.27 1.86
N ALA A 51 0.11 6.34 0.92
CA ALA A 51 0.19 6.62 -0.51
C ALA A 51 -0.90 7.58 -0.98
N LEU A 52 -2.09 7.53 -0.38
CA LEU A 52 -3.23 8.40 -0.69
C LEU A 52 -3.35 9.63 0.24
N ALA A 53 -2.35 9.92 1.06
CA ALA A 53 -2.43 11.03 2.03
C ALA A 53 -2.70 12.38 1.35
N ASP A 54 -2.13 12.59 0.16
CA ASP A 54 -2.29 13.81 -0.64
C ASP A 54 -3.48 13.73 -1.63
N HIS A 55 -4.18 12.58 -1.68
CA HIS A 55 -5.27 12.30 -2.61
C HIS A 55 -6.44 11.60 -1.90
N PRO A 56 -7.18 12.30 -1.01
CA PRO A 56 -8.21 11.69 -0.17
C PRO A 56 -9.39 11.08 -0.94
N ASP A 57 -9.72 11.63 -2.10
CA ASP A 57 -10.77 11.13 -3.00
C ASP A 57 -10.23 10.22 -4.12
N GLY A 58 -8.91 9.98 -4.12
CA GLY A 58 -8.22 9.17 -5.11
C GLY A 58 -8.34 7.69 -4.83
N ILE A 59 -8.27 6.88 -5.88
CA ILE A 59 -8.11 5.43 -5.77
C ILE A 59 -6.77 4.99 -6.36
N LEU A 60 -6.12 4.08 -5.67
CA LEU A 60 -4.91 3.43 -6.15
C LEU A 60 -5.26 2.34 -7.15
N TYR A 61 -4.64 2.41 -8.33
CA TYR A 61 -4.69 1.36 -9.34
C TYR A 61 -3.28 1.07 -9.87
N ASP A 62 -3.14 -0.06 -10.58
CA ASP A 62 -1.83 -0.56 -11.03
C ASP A 62 -0.82 -0.61 -9.88
N VAL A 63 -1.25 -1.23 -8.78
CA VAL A 63 -0.50 -1.22 -7.52
C VAL A 63 0.54 -2.33 -7.51
N LYS A 64 1.78 -1.93 -7.24
CA LYS A 64 2.88 -2.82 -6.90
C LYS A 64 3.15 -2.77 -5.40
N SER A 65 3.17 -3.94 -4.76
CA SER A 65 3.61 -4.08 -3.37
C SER A 65 4.97 -4.76 -3.32
N ASP A 66 5.95 -4.06 -2.76
CA ASP A 66 7.28 -4.60 -2.49
C ASP A 66 7.49 -4.73 -0.98
N MET A 67 7.98 -5.88 -0.54
CA MET A 67 8.36 -6.11 0.86
C MET A 67 9.88 -6.12 1.02
N GLN A 68 10.40 -5.25 1.87
CA GLN A 68 11.81 -5.24 2.26
C GLN A 68 11.96 -5.80 3.67
N ALA A 69 12.65 -6.93 3.80
CA ALA A 69 12.97 -7.53 5.09
C ALA A 69 14.47 -7.34 5.39
N LEU A 70 14.75 -6.74 6.54
CA LEU A 70 16.09 -6.62 7.10
C LEU A 70 16.14 -7.40 8.40
N SER A 71 17.14 -8.27 8.55
CA SER A 71 17.37 -9.03 9.78
C SER A 71 18.80 -8.83 10.21
N VAL A 72 19.00 -8.34 11.43
CA VAL A 72 20.30 -8.17 12.06
C VAL A 72 20.47 -9.29 13.07
N LEU A 73 21.30 -10.27 12.71
CA LEU A 73 21.67 -11.41 13.55
C LEU A 73 20.46 -12.21 14.11
N GLY A 74 19.28 -12.09 13.49
CA GLY A 74 18.03 -12.66 14.01
C GLY A 74 17.50 -12.00 15.30
N LEU A 75 18.24 -11.07 15.89
CA LEU A 75 17.86 -10.38 17.13
C LEU A 75 16.94 -9.20 16.85
N TYR A 76 17.15 -8.51 15.73
CA TYR A 76 16.33 -7.40 15.30
C TYR A 76 15.89 -7.63 13.86
N THR A 77 14.59 -7.61 13.62
CA THR A 77 14.05 -7.66 12.26
C THR A 77 13.23 -6.41 11.98
N ARG A 78 13.34 -5.92 10.75
CA ARG A 78 12.58 -4.79 10.25
C ARG A 78 11.99 -5.17 8.91
N THR A 79 10.68 -5.17 8.82
CA THR A 79 9.92 -5.47 7.61
C THR A 79 9.22 -4.20 7.17
N CYS A 80 9.51 -3.74 5.96
CA CYS A 80 8.88 -2.56 5.37
C CYS A 80 8.06 -2.96 4.16
N THR A 81 6.77 -2.63 4.18
CA THR A 81 5.87 -2.72 3.03
C THR A 81 5.91 -1.40 2.28
N ILE A 82 6.36 -1.44 1.04
CA ILE A 82 6.37 -0.32 0.11
C ILE A 82 5.27 -0.60 -0.91
N LEU A 83 4.42 0.40 -1.11
CA LEU A 83 3.30 0.31 -2.01
C LEU A 83 3.42 1.47 -2.98
N THR A 84 3.54 1.14 -4.25
CA THR A 84 3.64 2.11 -5.34
C THR A 84 2.48 1.88 -6.28
N GLY A 85 1.80 2.94 -6.71
CA GLY A 85 0.70 2.81 -7.66
C GLY A 85 0.34 4.16 -8.26
N LYS A 86 -0.53 4.14 -9.26
CA LYS A 86 -1.09 5.35 -9.85
C LYS A 86 -2.36 5.76 -9.11
N VAL A 87 -2.61 7.05 -9.03
CA VAL A 87 -3.85 7.59 -8.45
C VAL A 87 -4.81 7.94 -9.57
N GLY A 88 -5.92 7.21 -9.62
CA GLY A 88 -7.05 7.48 -10.51
C GLY A 88 -8.23 8.07 -9.76
N ARG A 89 -9.28 8.43 -10.49
CA ARG A 89 -10.54 8.92 -9.93
C ARG A 89 -11.66 7.95 -10.28
N VAL A 90 -12.54 7.67 -9.32
CA VAL A 90 -13.73 6.85 -9.58
C VAL A 90 -14.77 7.74 -10.26
N LYS A 91 -15.44 7.22 -11.30
CA LYS A 91 -16.60 7.84 -11.93
C LYS A 91 -17.86 7.73 -11.07
#